data_AF-A0A9P6YF42-F1
#
_entry.id   AF-A0A9P6YF42-F1
#
_cell.length_a   1.000
_cell.length_b   1.000
_cell.length_c   1.000
_cell.angle_alpha   90.00
_cell.angle_beta   90.00
_cell.angle_gamma   90.00
#
_symmetry.space_group_name_H-M   'P 1'
#
loop_
_entity.id
_entity.type
_entity.pdbx_description
1 polymer ?
#
loop_
_entity_poly.entity_id
_entity_poly.type
_entity_poly.pdbx_seq_one_letter_code
_entity_poly.pdbx_strand_id
1 'polypeptide(L)'
;MDRHHNEAWYQSHIWSMIESCFDKVKGIEAVTGESASLSSKRRMNQNRTPAAINNMSRLAYGHKRDLAFRQYDNGHNLPLKFGGCEAKPRIEEDYGTKFMQEGFIKLPRMLKDMVDDVLLKEIDYDNRSTAIRTVGILHSGLSCAMVELDRSTTYVSRVF
;
A
#
# COMPACT_ATOMS: atom_id res chain seq x y z
N MET A 1 -34.70 -7.85 -1.34
CA MET A 1 -33.76 -8.72 -2.06
C MET A 1 -32.59 -7.86 -2.48
N ASP A 2 -31.40 -8.11 -1.94
CA ASP A 2 -30.21 -7.36 -2.34
C ASP A 2 -29.85 -7.70 -3.78
N ARG A 3 -29.73 -6.67 -4.62
CA ARG A 3 -29.36 -6.81 -6.02
C ARG A 3 -27.85 -7.03 -6.09
N HIS A 4 -27.43 -8.19 -6.58
CA HIS A 4 -26.01 -8.45 -6.80
C HIS A 4 -25.51 -7.67 -8.01
N HIS A 5 -24.42 -6.94 -7.81
CA HIS A 5 -23.69 -6.27 -8.89
C HIS A 5 -22.42 -7.03 -9.24
N ASN A 6 -21.81 -6.72 -10.38
CA ASN A 6 -20.49 -7.27 -10.72
C ASN A 6 -19.39 -6.56 -9.93
N GLU A 7 -18.20 -7.17 -9.85
CA GLU A 7 -17.06 -6.62 -9.12
C GLU A 7 -16.68 -5.21 -9.57
N ALA A 8 -16.68 -4.98 -10.88
CA ALA A 8 -16.36 -3.69 -11.48
C ALA A 8 -17.32 -2.58 -11.02
N TRP A 9 -18.60 -2.89 -10.82
CA TRP A 9 -19.56 -1.94 -10.29
C TRP A 9 -19.20 -1.54 -8.85
N TYR A 10 -18.90 -2.50 -7.97
CA TYR A 10 -18.46 -2.20 -6.60
C TYR A 10 -17.15 -1.42 -6.56
N GLN A 11 -16.17 -1.84 -7.36
CA GLN A 11 -14.88 -1.15 -7.50
C GLN A 11 -15.07 0.30 -7.96
N SER A 12 -15.89 0.55 -8.99
CA SER A 12 -16.11 1.92 -9.49
C SER A 12 -16.71 2.86 -8.43
N HIS A 13 -17.62 2.36 -7.59
CA HIS A 13 -18.25 3.20 -6.55
C HIS A 13 -17.30 3.48 -5.39
N ILE A 14 -16.58 2.46 -4.91
CA ILE A 14 -15.63 2.64 -3.80
C ILE A 14 -14.40 3.44 -4.25
N TRP A 15 -13.85 3.16 -5.44
CA TRP A 15 -12.70 3.90 -5.94
C TRP A 15 -13.05 5.35 -6.21
N SER A 16 -14.20 5.64 -6.82
CA SER A 16 -14.65 7.02 -7.01
C SER A 16 -14.82 7.76 -5.67
N MET A 17 -15.34 7.09 -4.64
CA MET A 17 -15.42 7.65 -3.29
C MET A 17 -14.03 7.94 -2.72
N ILE A 18 -13.10 6.98 -2.81
CA ILE A 18 -11.73 7.13 -2.31
C ILE A 18 -11.01 8.27 -3.04
N GLU A 19 -11.02 8.27 -4.38
CA GLU A 19 -10.40 9.29 -5.22
C GLU A 19 -10.93 10.69 -4.87
N SER A 20 -12.26 10.84 -4.74
CA SER A 20 -12.91 12.11 -4.37
C SER A 20 -12.46 12.65 -3.00
N CYS A 21 -12.07 11.78 -2.06
CA CYS A 21 -11.52 12.21 -0.78
C CYS A 21 -10.13 12.83 -0.93
N PHE A 22 -9.33 12.35 -1.89
CA PHE A 22 -7.97 12.82 -2.15
C PHE A 22 -7.90 13.97 -3.15
N ASP A 23 -8.90 14.18 -4.00
CA ASP A 23 -8.99 15.33 -4.92
C ASP A 23 -8.87 16.69 -4.21
N LYS A 24 -9.24 16.74 -2.93
CA LYS A 24 -9.14 17.95 -2.10
C LYS A 24 -7.73 18.23 -1.58
N VAL A 25 -6.82 17.25 -1.68
CA VAL A 25 -5.46 17.37 -1.14
C VAL A 25 -4.46 17.59 -2.26
N LYS A 26 -3.96 18.83 -2.37
CA LYS A 26 -3.07 19.24 -3.46
C LYS A 26 -1.79 18.39 -3.48
N GLY A 27 -1.49 17.83 -4.65
CA GLY A 27 -0.27 17.06 -4.90
C GLY A 27 -0.33 15.60 -4.47
N ILE A 28 -1.46 15.15 -3.92
CA ILE A 28 -1.71 13.75 -3.61
C ILE A 28 -2.60 13.13 -4.68
N GLU A 29 -2.25 11.92 -5.10
CA GLU A 29 -3.03 11.13 -6.06
C GLU A 29 -3.34 9.76 -5.45
N ALA A 30 -4.59 9.33 -5.63
CA ALA A 30 -4.99 7.94 -5.51
C ALA A 30 -4.95 7.32 -6.91
N VAL A 31 -4.06 6.35 -7.13
CA VAL A 31 -3.82 5.79 -8.47
C VAL A 31 -4.20 4.33 -8.52
N THR A 32 -5.13 4.00 -9.41
CA THR A 32 -5.58 2.63 -9.68
C THR A 32 -4.67 1.93 -10.69
N GLY A 33 -4.59 0.60 -10.59
CA GLY A 33 -3.93 -0.23 -11.60
C GLY A 33 -2.39 -0.13 -11.63
N GLU A 34 -1.77 0.56 -10.66
CA GLU A 34 -0.32 0.59 -10.53
C GLU A 34 0.27 -0.82 -10.41
N SER A 35 1.49 -0.98 -10.92
CA SER A 35 2.31 -2.15 -10.63
C SER A 35 2.71 -2.18 -9.15
N ALA A 36 3.43 -3.23 -8.72
CA ALA A 36 3.86 -3.40 -7.33
C ALA A 36 4.52 -2.14 -6.73
N SER A 37 4.37 -1.95 -5.41
CA SER A 37 4.94 -0.78 -4.74
C SER A 37 6.47 -0.68 -4.97
N LEU A 38 6.95 0.55 -5.23
CA LEU A 38 8.38 0.80 -5.43
C LEU A 38 9.17 0.48 -4.16
N SER A 39 8.61 0.79 -3.00
CA SER A 39 9.18 0.48 -1.68
C SER A 39 9.41 -1.02 -1.50
N SER A 40 8.44 -1.88 -1.85
CA SER A 40 8.63 -3.33 -1.82
C SER A 40 9.66 -3.79 -2.84
N LYS A 41 9.67 -3.21 -4.05
CA LYS A 41 10.69 -3.51 -5.07
C LYS A 41 12.10 -3.17 -4.57
N ARG A 42 12.29 -2.02 -3.93
CA ARG A 42 13.57 -1.61 -3.31
C ARG A 42 13.97 -2.61 -2.23
N ARG A 43 13.08 -2.93 -1.28
CA ARG A 43 13.36 -3.89 -0.20
C ARG A 43 13.75 -5.28 -0.71
N MET A 44 13.12 -5.75 -1.79
CA MET A 44 13.38 -7.10 -2.31
C MET A 44 14.69 -7.20 -3.12
N ASN A 45 15.25 -6.07 -3.58
CA ASN A 45 16.41 -6.05 -4.46
C ASN A 45 17.62 -5.28 -3.90
N GLN A 46 17.59 -4.86 -2.63
CA GLN A 46 18.68 -4.09 -2.00
C GLN A 46 20.05 -4.81 -2.01
N ASN A 47 20.06 -6.15 -1.99
CA ASN A 47 21.28 -6.96 -2.05
C ASN A 47 21.56 -7.54 -3.44
N ARG A 48 20.88 -7.04 -4.49
CA ARG A 48 21.06 -7.51 -5.86
C ARG A 48 22.39 -6.99 -6.41
N THR A 49 23.25 -7.89 -6.87
CA THR A 49 24.56 -7.55 -7.44
C THR A 49 24.54 -7.50 -8.97
N PRO A 50 25.40 -6.68 -9.61
CA PRO A 50 25.54 -6.64 -11.06
C PRO A 50 26.05 -7.97 -11.64
N ALA A 51 25.72 -8.22 -12.91
CA ALA A 51 26.14 -9.43 -13.64
C ALA A 51 27.66 -9.59 -13.72
N ALA A 52 28.40 -8.48 -13.62
CA ALA A 52 29.86 -8.46 -13.62
C ALA A 52 30.47 -9.05 -12.34
N ILE A 53 29.71 -9.15 -11.24
CA ILE A 53 30.18 -9.70 -9.96
C ILE A 53 29.66 -11.13 -9.77
N ASN A 54 28.36 -11.35 -9.99
CA ASN A 54 27.71 -12.66 -9.85
C ASN A 54 26.65 -12.86 -10.93
N ASN A 55 26.22 -14.10 -11.15
CA ASN A 55 25.07 -14.39 -12.01
C ASN A 55 23.84 -13.59 -11.57
N MET A 56 23.33 -12.76 -12.49
CA MET A 56 22.24 -11.83 -12.19
C MET A 56 20.92 -12.58 -12.00
N SER A 57 20.39 -12.57 -10.78
CA SER A 57 19.07 -13.13 -10.47
C SER A 57 17.95 -12.34 -11.16
N ARG A 58 16.77 -12.96 -11.38
CA ARG A 58 15.60 -12.25 -11.91
C ARG A 58 15.18 -11.11 -10.98
N LEU A 59 14.65 -10.03 -11.55
CA LEU A 59 14.19 -8.87 -10.77
C LEU A 59 12.98 -9.26 -9.93
N ALA A 60 13.10 -9.13 -8.61
CA ALA A 60 12.01 -9.43 -7.69
C ALA A 60 11.01 -8.27 -7.67
N TYR A 61 9.72 -8.60 -7.71
CA TYR A 61 8.64 -7.63 -7.61
C TYR A 61 7.79 -7.93 -6.39
N GLY A 62 7.27 -6.86 -5.77
CA GLY A 62 6.26 -6.98 -4.72
C GLY A 62 4.91 -7.41 -5.28
N HIS A 63 3.89 -7.43 -4.42
CA HIS A 63 2.52 -7.69 -4.82
C HIS A 63 1.96 -6.48 -5.60
N LYS A 64 1.27 -6.72 -6.73
CA LYS A 64 0.50 -5.70 -7.44
C LYS A 64 -0.70 -5.29 -6.58
N ARG A 65 -1.06 -4.01 -6.57
CA ARG A 65 -2.17 -3.52 -5.75
C ARG A 65 -3.23 -2.91 -6.64
N ASP A 66 -4.43 -2.83 -6.08
CA ASP A 66 -5.57 -2.25 -6.78
C ASP A 66 -5.44 -0.73 -6.83
N LEU A 67 -4.99 -0.13 -5.72
CA LEU A 67 -4.78 1.32 -5.62
C LEU A 67 -3.58 1.66 -4.72
N ALA A 68 -2.88 2.76 -5.03
CA ALA A 68 -1.82 3.32 -4.20
C ALA A 68 -2.01 4.83 -4.00
N PHE A 69 -1.70 5.32 -2.80
CA PHE A 69 -1.66 6.75 -2.51
C PHE A 69 -0.24 7.27 -2.66
N ARG A 70 -0.06 8.33 -3.45
CA ARG A 70 1.25 8.87 -3.75
C ARG A 70 1.27 10.39 -3.84
N GLN A 71 2.44 10.97 -3.59
CA GLN A 71 2.74 12.37 -3.82
C GLN A 71 3.98 12.49 -4.70
N TYR A 72 3.94 13.37 -5.69
CA TYR A 72 5.13 13.76 -6.45
C TYR A 72 5.75 14.98 -5.78
N ASP A 73 7.06 14.92 -5.54
CA ASP A 73 7.86 16.11 -5.27
C ASP A 73 8.35 16.72 -6.60
N ASN A 74 8.49 18.04 -6.61
CA ASN A 74 8.92 18.84 -7.77
C ASN A 74 10.37 18.51 -8.22
N GLY A 75 11.11 17.71 -7.44
CA GLY A 75 12.49 17.30 -7.71
C GLY A 75 12.69 16.11 -8.65
N HIS A 76 11.61 15.52 -9.21
CA HIS A 76 11.63 14.43 -10.21
C HIS A 76 12.50 13.20 -9.87
N ASN A 77 11.86 12.10 -9.43
CA ASN A 77 11.97 10.78 -10.10
C ASN A 77 11.26 9.62 -9.38
N LEU A 78 10.90 9.76 -8.10
CA LEU A 78 10.11 8.73 -7.42
C LEU A 78 8.90 9.32 -6.69
N PRO A 79 7.68 8.82 -6.96
CA PRO A 79 6.52 9.19 -6.18
C PRO A 79 6.66 8.65 -4.75
N LEU A 80 6.49 9.53 -3.76
CA LEU A 80 6.42 9.17 -2.35
C LEU A 80 5.11 8.43 -2.11
N LYS A 81 5.18 7.12 -1.83
CA LYS A 81 3.99 6.31 -1.53
C LYS A 81 3.78 6.22 -0.03
N PHE A 82 2.57 6.48 0.43
CA PHE A 82 2.23 6.51 1.86
C PHE A 82 0.97 5.68 2.19
N GLY A 83 0.45 4.94 1.22
CA GLY A 83 -0.62 4.00 1.48
C GLY A 83 -1.11 3.28 0.23
N GLY A 84 -2.16 2.49 0.40
CA GLY A 84 -2.77 1.78 -0.72
C GLY A 84 -4.02 1.01 -0.34
N CYS A 85 -4.60 0.33 -1.32
CA CYS A 85 -5.86 -0.38 -1.19
C CYS A 85 -5.76 -1.82 -1.67
N GLU A 86 -6.49 -2.72 -1.01
CA GLU A 86 -6.83 -4.03 -1.56
C GLU A 86 -8.34 -4.19 -1.69
N ALA A 87 -8.77 -4.64 -2.86
CA ALA A 87 -10.14 -4.83 -3.24
C ALA A 87 -10.51 -6.32 -3.28
N LYS A 88 -11.74 -6.60 -2.86
CA LYS A 88 -12.40 -7.88 -3.12
C LYS A 88 -13.83 -7.68 -3.63
N PRO A 89 -14.32 -8.61 -4.47
CA PRO A 89 -15.67 -8.53 -5.00
C PRO A 89 -16.75 -8.81 -3.96
N ARG A 90 -16.45 -9.64 -2.96
CA ARG A 90 -17.44 -10.23 -2.05
C ARG A 90 -16.92 -10.31 -0.64
N ILE A 91 -17.78 -9.90 0.30
CA ILE A 91 -17.61 -10.16 1.72
C ILE A 91 -17.70 -11.67 1.89
N GLU A 92 -16.56 -12.33 2.07
CA GLU A 92 -16.54 -13.71 2.48
C GLU A 92 -16.99 -13.71 3.95
N GLU A 93 -18.18 -14.25 4.25
CA GLU A 93 -18.63 -14.54 5.62
C GLU A 93 -17.58 -15.37 6.37
N ASP A 94 -17.64 -15.39 7.71
CA ASP A 94 -16.75 -15.92 8.80
C ASP A 94 -15.55 -16.87 8.51
N TYR A 95 -15.44 -17.48 7.34
CA TYR A 95 -14.39 -18.38 6.87
C TYR A 95 -13.45 -17.77 5.81
N GLY A 96 -13.61 -16.48 5.50
CA GLY A 96 -12.83 -15.76 4.49
C GLY A 96 -11.34 -15.60 4.81
N THR A 97 -10.55 -16.66 4.66
CA THR A 97 -9.09 -16.64 4.90
C THR A 97 -8.36 -15.65 4.00
N LYS A 98 -8.90 -15.36 2.81
CA LYS A 98 -8.28 -14.44 1.85
C LYS A 98 -8.36 -12.99 2.31
N PHE A 99 -9.51 -12.57 2.87
CA PHE A 99 -9.65 -11.23 3.45
C PHE A 99 -8.61 -11.03 4.56
N MET A 100 -8.46 -12.02 5.44
CA MET A 100 -7.48 -11.97 6.53
C MET A 100 -6.03 -11.92 6.01
N GLN A 101 -5.69 -12.77 5.03
CA GLN A 101 -4.34 -12.79 4.46
C GLN A 101 -4.01 -11.49 3.72
N GLU A 102 -4.94 -10.95 2.95
CA GLU A 102 -4.71 -9.73 2.20
C GLU A 102 -4.68 -8.51 3.12
N GLY A 103 -5.62 -8.45 4.07
CA GLY A 103 -5.80 -7.35 4.99
C GLY A 103 -4.79 -7.26 6.12
N PHE A 104 -4.38 -8.38 6.70
CA PHE A 104 -3.51 -8.39 7.89
C PHE A 104 -2.07 -8.86 7.60
N ILE A 105 -1.80 -9.40 6.40
CA ILE A 105 -0.43 -9.83 6.02
C ILE A 105 0.07 -9.04 4.82
N LYS A 106 -0.63 -9.10 3.69
CA LYS A 106 -0.12 -8.49 2.45
C LYS A 106 -0.11 -6.97 2.53
N LEU A 107 -1.24 -6.35 2.89
CA LEU A 107 -1.38 -4.90 2.96
C LEU A 107 -0.43 -4.31 4.04
N PRO A 108 -0.39 -4.82 5.28
CA PRO A 108 0.51 -4.27 6.30
C PRO A 108 1.99 -4.43 5.95
N ARG A 109 2.39 -5.52 5.29
CA ARG A 109 3.78 -5.66 4.81
C ARG A 109 4.15 -4.56 3.82
N MET A 110 3.23 -4.19 2.94
CA MET A 110 3.46 -3.09 1.99
C MET A 110 3.48 -1.74 2.71
N LEU A 111 2.53 -1.49 3.61
CA LEU A 111 2.49 -0.28 4.42
C LEU A 111 3.77 -0.11 5.25
N LYS A 112 4.30 -1.21 5.80
CA LYS A 112 5.60 -1.27 6.46
C LYS A 112 6.73 -0.92 5.51
N ASP A 113 6.75 -1.51 4.30
CA ASP A 113 7.77 -1.22 3.30
C ASP A 113 7.76 0.27 2.92
N MET A 114 6.59 0.90 2.81
CA MET A 114 6.44 2.34 2.57
C MET A 114 6.99 3.15 3.74
N VAL A 115 6.60 2.82 4.97
CA VAL A 115 7.15 3.45 6.18
C VAL A 115 8.67 3.31 6.21
N ASP A 116 9.22 2.13 5.95
CA ASP A 116 10.67 1.91 5.92
C ASP A 116 11.34 2.74 4.80
N ASP A 117 10.70 2.91 3.65
CA ASP A 117 11.24 3.69 2.53
C ASP A 117 11.21 5.20 2.80
N VAL A 118 10.20 5.70 3.51
CA VAL A 118 10.05 7.11 3.90
C VAL A 118 10.85 7.44 5.17
N LEU A 119 10.74 6.62 6.22
CA LEU A 119 11.37 6.83 7.52
C LEU A 119 12.87 6.52 7.54
N LEU A 120 13.33 5.45 6.89
CA LEU A 120 14.71 4.97 7.11
C LEU A 120 15.71 5.51 6.10
N LYS A 121 15.26 6.28 5.10
CA LYS A 121 16.14 6.85 4.07
C LYS A 121 16.34 8.34 4.20
N GLU A 122 15.34 9.05 4.69
CA GLU A 122 15.32 10.52 4.63
C GLU A 122 15.38 11.19 6.02
N ILE A 123 15.26 10.44 7.12
CA ILE A 123 15.21 10.98 8.49
C ILE A 123 15.87 10.06 9.51
N ASP A 124 16.61 10.65 10.46
CA ASP A 124 17.07 9.95 11.65
C ASP A 124 15.87 9.51 12.50
N TYR A 125 15.99 8.36 13.18
CA TYR A 125 14.93 7.87 14.07
C TYR A 125 14.81 8.77 15.30
N ASP A 126 13.97 9.80 15.19
CA ASP A 126 13.67 10.76 16.25
C ASP A 126 12.18 10.74 16.62
N ASN A 127 11.75 11.70 17.45
CA ASN A 127 10.36 11.80 17.90
C ASN A 127 9.35 11.97 16.73
N ARG A 128 9.76 12.56 15.61
CA ARG A 128 8.90 12.73 14.42
C ARG A 128 8.63 11.40 13.72
N SER A 129 9.56 10.44 13.81
CA SER A 129 9.41 9.13 13.19
C SER A 129 8.21 8.36 13.77
N THR A 130 7.93 8.53 15.07
CA THR A 130 6.78 7.91 15.75
C THR A 130 5.43 8.52 15.35
N ALA A 131 5.43 9.72 14.77
CA ALA A 131 4.22 10.39 14.30
C ALA A 131 3.82 9.96 12.87
N ILE A 132 4.72 9.29 12.15
CA ILE A 132 4.46 8.89 10.76
C ILE A 132 3.56 7.66 10.74
N ARG A 133 2.58 7.73 9.84
CA ARG A 133 1.56 6.71 9.61
C ARG A 133 1.43 6.45 8.12
N THR A 134 1.21 5.19 7.77
CA THR A 134 0.72 4.82 6.45
C THR A 134 -0.67 4.23 6.57
N VAL A 135 -1.50 4.51 5.58
CA VAL A 135 -2.92 4.15 5.60
C VAL A 135 -3.22 3.14 4.51
N GLY A 136 -3.90 2.08 4.91
CA GLY A 136 -4.44 1.04 4.05
C GLY A 136 -5.95 1.14 3.98
N ILE A 137 -6.53 0.87 2.83
CA ILE A 137 -7.97 0.64 2.69
C ILE A 137 -8.17 -0.81 2.27
N LEU A 138 -9.06 -1.50 2.95
CA LEU A 138 -9.55 -2.81 2.57
C LEU A 138 -11.01 -2.66 2.21
N HIS A 139 -11.40 -3.14 1.05
CA HIS A 139 -12.82 -3.16 0.73
C HIS A 139 -13.27 -4.47 0.13
N SER A 140 -14.54 -4.78 0.40
CA SER A 140 -15.19 -5.98 -0.06
C SER A 140 -16.67 -5.71 -0.30
N GLY A 141 -17.11 -5.84 -1.56
CA GLY A 141 -18.44 -5.34 -1.96
C GLY A 141 -18.55 -3.82 -1.73
N LEU A 142 -19.58 -3.38 -0.98
CA LEU A 142 -19.73 -1.97 -0.53
C LEU A 142 -19.17 -1.69 0.87
N SER A 143 -18.58 -2.70 1.53
CA SER A 143 -17.95 -2.52 2.84
C SER A 143 -16.49 -2.12 2.68
N CYS A 144 -16.03 -1.16 3.47
CA CYS A 144 -14.63 -0.78 3.54
C CYS A 144 -14.17 -0.64 5.00
N ALA A 145 -12.94 -1.04 5.26
CA ALA A 145 -12.23 -0.86 6.52
C ALA A 145 -10.91 -0.14 6.25
N MET A 146 -10.59 0.81 7.12
CA MET A 146 -9.29 1.47 7.11
C MET A 146 -8.35 0.72 8.04
N VAL A 147 -7.10 0.57 7.63
CA VAL A 147 -6.01 -0.01 8.40
C VAL A 147 -4.91 1.01 8.53
N GLU A 148 -4.42 1.25 9.73
CA GLU A 148 -3.30 2.18 9.94
C GLU A 148 -2.05 1.42 10.36
N LEU A 149 -0.90 1.80 9.80
CA LEU A 149 0.39 1.27 10.20
C LEU A 149 1.30 2.37 10.72
N ASP A 150 1.96 2.01 11.79
CA ASP A 150 2.69 2.87 12.70
C ASP A 150 4.05 2.28 13.03
N ARG A 151 5.00 3.12 13.46
CA ARG A 151 6.30 2.69 13.97
C ARG A 151 6.43 3.15 15.43
N SER A 152 6.25 2.22 16.37
CA SER A 152 6.35 2.55 17.80
C SER A 152 7.79 2.56 18.29
N THR A 153 8.61 1.65 17.77
CA THR A 153 10.05 1.55 18.03
C THR A 153 10.78 1.28 16.73
N THR A 154 12.12 1.36 16.75
CA THR A 154 12.99 1.11 15.59
C THR A 154 12.65 -0.20 14.85
N TYR A 155 12.21 -1.24 15.57
CA TYR A 155 12.01 -2.57 15.00
C TYR A 155 10.55 -3.06 15.03
N VAL A 156 9.64 -2.33 15.67
CA VAL A 156 8.24 -2.78 15.86
C VAL A 156 7.27 -1.89 15.10
N SER A 157 6.54 -2.50 14.16
CA SER A 157 5.38 -1.90 13.50
C SER A 157 4.09 -2.38 14.16
N ARG A 158 3.14 -1.47 14.36
CA ARG A 158 1.79 -1.81 14.82
C ARG A 158 0.79 -1.58 13.71
N VAL A 159 -0.23 -2.41 13.68
CA VAL A 159 -1.35 -2.35 12.75
C VAL A 159 -2.61 -2.12 13.58
N PHE A 160 -3.38 -1.11 13.22
CA PHE A 160 -4.64 -0.73 13.85
C PHE A 160 -5.80 -0.87 12.86
#